data_AF-A0A1A2V0P7-F1
#
_entry.id   AF-A0A1A2V0P7-F1
#
_cell.length_a   1.000
_cell.length_b   1.000
_cell.length_c   1.000
_cell.angle_alpha   90.00
_cell.angle_beta   90.00
_cell.angle_gamma   90.00
#
_symmetry.space_group_name_H-M   'P 1'
#
loop_
_entity.id
_entity.type
_entity.pdbx_description
1 polymer ?
#
loop_
_entity_poly.entity_id
_entity_poly.type
_entity_poly.pdbx_seq_one_letter_code
_entity_poly.pdbx_strand_id
1 'polypeptide(L)'
;MTDDKALGDRSFQREIVWKTADQIKDRQAEWAWHFKGGGRLARATHALFVGRPDVGKSTAARWLAASYTRGTVTGCFYNQPQNVAYIANEESLEVIVKPSLRGVGADMQRVHFPEVRVDDHRVPLLSIVDEKALTADFLARGISIVVIDPVMAAIKSGATSTALTKPGNTWSRGHGSPKPSTA
;
A
#
# COMPACT_ATOMS: atom_id res chain seq x y z
N MET A 1 27.59 30.13 -11.42
CA MET A 1 26.14 30.41 -11.46
C MET A 1 25.48 29.16 -12.01
N THR A 2 24.92 28.33 -11.12
CA THR A 2 24.05 27.16 -11.39
C THR A 2 24.40 26.25 -12.57
N ASP A 3 25.19 25.20 -12.30
CA ASP A 3 25.02 23.90 -12.95
C ASP A 3 23.68 23.31 -12.49
N ASP A 4 22.66 23.30 -13.36
CA ASP A 4 21.36 22.70 -13.04
C ASP A 4 20.61 22.25 -14.29
N LYS A 5 21.11 21.18 -14.95
CA LYS A 5 20.44 20.55 -16.10
C LYS A 5 20.93 19.14 -16.46
N ALA A 6 21.04 18.24 -15.47
CA ALA A 6 21.48 16.86 -15.71
C ALA A 6 20.82 15.80 -14.81
N LEU A 7 19.49 15.81 -14.69
CA LEU A 7 18.73 14.65 -14.20
C LEU A 7 17.57 14.29 -15.14
N GLY A 8 17.92 14.04 -16.40
CA GLY A 8 16.99 13.59 -17.42
C GLY A 8 16.41 12.20 -17.12
N ASP A 9 15.10 12.09 -17.33
CA ASP A 9 14.26 10.89 -17.36
C ASP A 9 15.02 9.54 -17.46
N ARG A 10 15.24 8.91 -16.29
CA ARG A 10 15.63 7.50 -16.23
C ARG A 10 14.40 6.63 -16.49
N SER A 11 14.05 6.51 -17.77
CA SER A 11 13.12 5.49 -18.24
C SER A 11 13.64 4.10 -17.81
N PHE A 12 12.96 3.50 -16.83
CA PHE A 12 13.28 2.16 -16.37
C PHE A 12 12.95 1.18 -17.48
N GLN A 13 13.96 0.70 -18.21
CA GLN A 13 13.76 -0.37 -19.19
C GLN A 13 13.35 -1.65 -18.44
N ARG A 14 12.14 -2.12 -18.73
CA ARG A 14 11.53 -3.30 -18.09
C ARG A 14 11.81 -4.52 -18.95
N GLU A 15 12.75 -5.35 -18.52
CA GLU A 15 13.05 -6.64 -19.14
C GLU A 15 12.15 -7.75 -18.54
N ILE A 16 11.71 -8.69 -19.38
CA ILE A 16 11.01 -9.91 -18.94
C ILE A 16 12.01 -11.06 -19.00
N VAL A 17 12.45 -11.54 -17.83
CA VAL A 17 13.40 -12.64 -17.69
C VAL A 17 12.68 -13.88 -17.14
N TRP A 18 12.91 -15.03 -17.78
CA TRP A 18 12.27 -16.30 -17.42
C TRP A 18 13.21 -17.19 -16.61
N LYS A 19 12.63 -18.02 -15.74
CA LYS A 19 13.32 -19.10 -15.02
C LYS A 19 12.44 -20.35 -14.97
N THR A 20 13.06 -21.51 -15.10
CA THR A 20 12.40 -22.81 -14.90
C THR A 20 12.39 -23.19 -13.42
N ALA A 21 11.51 -24.13 -13.02
CA ALA A 21 11.32 -24.47 -11.61
C ALA A 21 12.56 -25.09 -10.95
N ASP A 22 13.36 -25.87 -11.71
CA ASP A 22 14.64 -26.46 -11.29
C ASP A 22 15.72 -25.42 -10.97
N GLN A 23 15.62 -24.21 -11.55
CA GLN A 23 16.51 -23.08 -11.25
C GLN A 23 16.14 -22.36 -9.94
N ILE A 24 15.02 -22.72 -9.31
CA ILE A 24 14.55 -22.15 -8.04
C ILE A 24 14.92 -23.13 -6.93
N LYS A 25 15.74 -22.67 -5.97
CA LYS A 25 16.07 -23.47 -4.78
C LYS A 25 14.90 -23.48 -3.81
N ASP A 26 14.48 -24.68 -3.41
CA ASP A 26 13.56 -24.87 -2.29
C ASP A 26 14.06 -24.18 -1.02
N ARG A 27 13.12 -23.66 -0.23
CA ARG A 27 13.36 -23.10 1.10
C ARG A 27 12.22 -23.48 2.02
N GLN A 28 12.56 -23.85 3.26
CA GLN A 28 11.55 -24.04 4.29
C GLN A 28 10.89 -22.69 4.62
N ALA A 29 9.56 -22.66 4.66
CA ALA A 29 8.82 -21.48 5.06
C ALA A 29 9.01 -21.19 6.56
N GLU A 30 9.48 -20.00 6.90
CA GLU A 30 9.46 -19.46 8.25
C GLU A 30 8.09 -18.83 8.50
N TRP A 31 7.42 -19.19 9.60
CA TRP A 31 6.04 -18.74 9.86
C TRP A 31 6.01 -17.59 10.87
N ALA A 32 5.57 -16.42 10.43
CA ALA A 32 5.25 -15.29 11.31
C ALA A 32 4.04 -15.59 12.21
N TRP A 33 3.09 -16.43 11.72
CA TRP A 33 1.95 -16.89 12.51
C TRP A 33 1.67 -18.39 12.32
N HIS A 34 1.52 -19.11 13.43
CA HIS A 34 0.93 -20.44 13.55
C HIS A 34 -0.45 -20.37 14.24
N PHE A 35 -1.40 -21.19 13.81
CA PHE A 35 -2.68 -21.37 14.50
C PHE A 35 -3.00 -22.86 14.65
N LYS A 36 -3.22 -23.31 15.88
CA LYS A 36 -3.44 -24.72 16.24
C LYS A 36 -2.40 -25.66 15.61
N GLY A 37 -1.11 -25.30 15.74
CA GLY A 37 0.03 -26.06 15.21
C GLY A 37 0.31 -25.93 13.70
N GLY A 38 -0.61 -25.37 12.91
CA GLY A 38 -0.41 -25.16 11.46
C GLY A 38 0.04 -23.75 11.11
N GLY A 39 0.92 -23.59 10.12
CA GLY A 39 1.31 -22.29 9.56
C GLY A 39 0.13 -21.52 8.96
N ARG A 40 0.10 -20.19 9.13
CA ARG A 40 -0.96 -19.29 8.62
C ARG A 40 -0.43 -18.06 7.89
N LEU A 41 0.68 -17.49 8.35
CA LEU A 41 1.36 -16.38 7.68
C LEU A 41 2.84 -16.72 7.53
N ALA A 42 3.32 -16.90 6.30
CA ALA A 42 4.75 -17.07 6.04
C ALA A 42 5.44 -15.70 6.09
N ARG A 43 6.65 -15.64 6.65
CA ARG A 43 7.45 -14.41 6.74
C ARG A 43 7.80 -13.91 5.33
N ALA A 44 7.84 -12.59 5.15
CA ALA A 44 8.04 -11.95 3.85
C ALA A 44 7.01 -12.36 2.77
N THR A 45 5.77 -12.66 3.18
CA THR A 45 4.62 -12.87 2.27
C THR A 45 3.45 -11.96 2.64
N HIS A 46 2.53 -11.79 1.70
CA HIS A 46 1.28 -11.05 1.92
C HIS A 46 0.16 -12.04 2.26
N ALA A 47 -0.65 -11.72 3.27
CA ALA A 47 -1.92 -12.38 3.52
C ALA A 47 -3.05 -11.36 3.54
N LEU A 48 -4.25 -11.79 3.14
CA LEU A 48 -5.40 -10.92 3.00
C LEU A 48 -6.58 -11.47 3.81
N PHE A 49 -7.14 -10.64 4.69
CA PHE A 49 -8.44 -10.93 5.29
C PHE A 49 -9.54 -10.54 4.30
N VAL A 50 -10.23 -11.53 3.73
CA VAL A 50 -11.28 -11.37 2.72
C VAL A 50 -12.62 -11.76 3.32
N GLY A 51 -13.67 -11.03 2.94
CA GLY A 51 -15.04 -11.27 3.39
C GLY A 51 -15.94 -10.05 3.18
N ARG A 52 -17.25 -10.25 3.33
CA ARG A 52 -18.28 -9.21 3.17
C ARG A 52 -18.03 -8.00 4.09
N PRO A 53 -18.68 -6.84 3.87
CA PRO A 53 -18.75 -5.79 4.89
C PRO A 53 -19.12 -6.35 6.28
N ASP A 54 -18.64 -5.69 7.33
CA ASP A 54 -18.96 -5.93 8.74
C ASP A 54 -18.64 -7.31 9.35
N VAL A 55 -18.03 -8.24 8.60
CA VAL A 55 -17.55 -9.54 9.14
C VAL A 55 -16.30 -9.45 10.04
N GLY A 56 -15.93 -8.25 10.50
CA GLY A 56 -14.83 -8.05 11.45
C GLY A 56 -13.41 -8.13 10.89
N LYS A 57 -13.20 -7.98 9.57
CA LYS A 57 -11.86 -8.03 8.92
C LYS A 57 -10.84 -7.09 9.58
N SER A 58 -11.19 -5.82 9.69
CA SER A 58 -10.37 -4.77 10.29
C SER A 58 -10.20 -4.98 11.80
N THR A 59 -11.21 -5.52 12.49
CA THR A 59 -11.10 -5.96 13.89
C THR A 59 -10.06 -7.07 14.06
N ALA A 60 -10.04 -8.07 13.17
CA ALA A 60 -9.03 -9.13 13.16
C ALA A 60 -7.63 -8.59 12.83
N ALA A 61 -7.53 -7.63 11.90
CA ALA A 61 -6.28 -6.94 11.58
C ALA A 61 -5.70 -6.17 12.79
N ARG A 62 -6.54 -5.41 13.51
CA ARG A 62 -6.14 -4.70 14.75
C ARG A 62 -5.76 -5.66 15.87
N TRP A 63 -6.51 -6.75 16.07
CA TRP A 63 -6.16 -7.79 17.05
C TRP A 63 -4.81 -8.45 16.74
N LEU A 64 -4.54 -8.76 15.46
CA LEU A 64 -3.28 -9.37 15.05
C LEU A 64 -2.11 -8.37 15.19
N ALA A 65 -2.29 -7.12 14.77
CA ALA A 65 -1.33 -6.04 14.99
C ALA A 65 -0.98 -5.90 16.49
N ALA A 66 -1.98 -5.77 17.35
CA ALA A 66 -1.81 -5.69 18.80
C ALA A 66 -1.07 -6.91 19.37
N SER A 67 -1.36 -8.10 18.85
CA SER A 67 -0.69 -9.34 19.27
C SER A 67 0.79 -9.38 18.87
N TYR A 68 1.16 -8.84 17.70
CA TYR A 68 2.56 -8.68 17.32
C TYR A 68 3.28 -7.62 18.15
N THR A 69 2.64 -6.50 18.47
CA THR A 69 3.25 -5.49 19.37
C THR A 69 3.57 -6.03 20.77
N ARG A 70 2.88 -7.08 21.22
CA ARG A 70 3.17 -7.79 22.47
C ARG A 70 4.03 -9.05 22.33
N GLY A 71 4.38 -9.46 21.11
CA GLY A 71 5.09 -10.74 20.87
C GLY A 71 4.27 -11.99 21.19
N THR A 72 2.93 -11.89 21.31
CA THR A 72 2.06 -13.02 21.72
C THR A 72 1.64 -13.93 20.56
N VAL A 73 2.01 -13.60 19.32
CA VAL A 73 1.73 -14.43 18.14
C VAL A 73 2.72 -15.60 18.10
N THR A 74 2.22 -16.83 18.09
CA THR A 74 3.05 -18.03 17.91
C THR A 74 3.60 -18.08 16.50
N GLY A 75 4.91 -18.32 16.35
CA GLY A 75 5.65 -18.07 15.10
C GLY A 75 7.09 -17.68 15.41
N CYS A 76 7.83 -17.22 14.40
CA CYS A 76 9.20 -16.73 14.55
C CYS A 76 9.33 -15.49 15.45
N PHE A 77 8.25 -14.73 15.62
CA PHE A 77 8.18 -13.54 16.50
C PHE A 77 7.59 -13.83 17.89
N TYR A 78 7.42 -15.09 18.26
CA TYR A 78 6.91 -15.44 19.59
C TYR A 78 7.88 -14.99 20.69
N ASN A 79 7.33 -14.40 21.77
CA ASN A 79 8.06 -13.71 22.84
C ASN A 79 8.97 -12.56 22.38
N GLN A 80 8.77 -12.03 21.16
CA GLN A 80 9.53 -10.92 20.60
C GLN A 80 8.56 -9.80 20.18
N PRO A 81 8.31 -8.78 21.02
CA PRO A 81 7.53 -7.60 20.68
C PRO A 81 8.03 -6.92 19.39
N GLN A 82 7.15 -6.80 18.39
CA GLN A 82 7.44 -6.26 17.06
C GLN A 82 6.92 -4.84 16.89
N ASN A 83 7.59 -4.04 16.06
CA ASN A 83 7.06 -2.74 15.61
C ASN A 83 6.16 -2.96 14.38
N VAL A 84 4.97 -2.38 14.40
CA VAL A 84 3.91 -2.56 13.41
C VAL A 84 3.61 -1.23 12.73
N ALA A 85 3.65 -1.18 11.41
CA ALA A 85 3.06 -0.08 10.65
C ALA A 85 1.58 -0.39 10.36
N TYR A 86 0.67 0.52 10.70
CA TYR A 86 -0.76 0.41 10.41
C TYR A 86 -1.18 1.53 9.44
N ILE A 87 -1.56 1.15 8.22
CA ILE A 87 -1.98 2.05 7.16
C ILE A 87 -3.50 1.96 7.04
N ALA A 88 -4.20 2.94 7.63
CA ALA A 88 -5.65 3.09 7.56
C ALA A 88 -6.01 4.40 6.87
N ASN A 89 -6.74 4.29 5.76
CA ASN A 89 -7.05 5.42 4.87
C ASN A 89 -8.57 5.71 4.76
N GLU A 90 -9.44 4.80 5.20
CA GLU A 90 -10.90 4.98 5.19
C GLU A 90 -11.45 5.45 6.55
N GLU A 91 -10.74 5.16 7.64
CA GLU A 91 -11.17 5.43 9.01
C GLU A 91 -10.33 6.53 9.67
N SER A 92 -10.97 7.31 10.56
CA SER A 92 -10.23 8.25 11.42
C SER A 92 -9.30 7.50 12.38
N LEU A 93 -8.01 7.83 12.30
CA LEU A 93 -7.00 7.29 13.22
C LEU A 93 -7.33 7.61 14.68
N GLU A 94 -7.78 8.83 14.95
CA GLU A 94 -8.02 9.33 16.31
C GLU A 94 -9.29 8.79 16.94
N VAL A 95 -10.36 8.64 16.14
CA VAL A 95 -11.70 8.27 16.61
C VAL A 95 -11.94 6.76 16.55
N ILE A 96 -11.35 6.05 15.59
CA ILE A 96 -11.64 4.63 15.33
C ILE A 96 -10.40 3.75 15.58
N VAL A 97 -9.31 3.97 14.83
CA VAL A 97 -8.19 3.01 14.77
C VAL A 97 -7.38 2.98 16.08
N LYS A 98 -6.93 4.14 16.57
CA LYS A 98 -6.13 4.27 17.81
C LYS A 98 -6.92 3.85 19.06
N PRO A 99 -8.21 4.21 19.24
CA PRO A 99 -9.03 3.66 20.33
C PRO A 99 -9.25 2.15 20.23
N SER A 100 -9.50 1.62 19.03
CA SER A 100 -9.70 0.18 18.82
C SER A 100 -8.44 -0.64 19.12
N LEU A 101 -7.27 -0.20 18.65
CA LEU A 101 -5.98 -0.82 18.96
C LEU A 101 -5.65 -0.80 20.46
N ARG A 102 -5.93 0.32 21.15
CA ARG A 102 -5.84 0.39 22.61
C ARG A 102 -6.80 -0.59 23.29
N GLY A 103 -8.03 -0.70 22.80
CA GLY A 103 -9.06 -1.61 23.32
C GLY A 103 -8.69 -3.09 23.21
N VAL A 104 -7.96 -3.48 22.16
CA VAL A 104 -7.38 -4.84 22.03
C VAL A 104 -5.99 -4.97 22.66
N GLY A 105 -5.56 -3.98 23.45
CA GLY A 105 -4.36 -4.01 24.28
C GLY A 105 -3.04 -3.91 23.51
N ALA A 106 -2.98 -3.22 22.37
CA ALA A 106 -1.72 -3.01 21.65
C ALA A 106 -0.70 -2.24 22.52
N ASP A 107 0.58 -2.58 22.41
CA ASP A 107 1.65 -1.68 22.84
C ASP A 107 1.69 -0.50 21.87
N MET A 108 1.11 0.63 22.31
CA MET A 108 0.94 1.83 21.50
C MET A 108 2.26 2.53 21.16
N GLN A 109 3.39 2.21 21.82
CA GLN A 109 4.70 2.72 21.44
C GLN A 109 5.28 2.01 20.19
N ARG A 110 4.73 0.83 19.87
CA ARG A 110 5.13 -0.03 18.75
C ARG A 110 4.17 0.00 17.57
N VAL A 111 3.12 0.82 17.63
CA VAL A 111 2.23 1.08 16.51
C VAL A 111 2.63 2.38 15.84
N HIS A 112 2.98 2.31 14.57
CA HIS A 112 3.37 3.44 13.74
C HIS A 112 2.32 3.69 12.65
N PHE A 113 1.94 4.94 12.46
CA PHE A 113 1.04 5.36 11.39
C PHE A 113 1.85 6.22 10.41
N PRO A 114 2.33 5.67 9.28
CA PRO A 114 3.06 6.47 8.30
C PRO A 114 2.11 7.46 7.62
N GLU A 115 2.55 8.71 7.49
CA GLU A 115 1.87 9.76 6.74
C GLU A 115 2.78 10.24 5.61
N VAL A 116 2.19 10.57 4.46
CA VAL A 116 2.89 11.27 3.37
C VAL A 116 2.43 12.72 3.37
N ARG A 117 3.36 13.65 3.20
CA ARG A 117 3.10 15.10 3.17
C ARG A 117 3.76 15.75 1.96
N VAL A 118 3.08 16.72 1.37
CA VAL A 118 3.59 17.61 0.33
C VAL A 118 3.23 19.02 0.76
N ASP A 119 4.23 19.91 0.86
CA ASP A 119 4.07 21.30 1.33
C ASP A 119 3.28 21.40 2.66
N ASP A 120 3.64 20.52 3.62
CA ASP A 120 2.98 20.26 4.92
C ASP A 120 1.50 19.79 4.89
N HIS A 121 0.90 19.69 3.70
CA HIS A 121 -0.40 19.06 3.53
C HIS A 121 -0.29 17.53 3.50
N ARG A 122 -1.08 16.83 4.33
CA ARG A 122 -1.19 15.36 4.28
C ARG A 122 -1.83 14.92 2.97
N VAL A 123 -1.15 14.04 2.24
CA VAL A 123 -1.62 13.43 0.99
C VAL A 123 -1.81 11.92 1.15
N PRO A 124 -2.57 11.25 0.26
CA PRO A 124 -2.66 9.80 0.26
C PRO A 124 -1.30 9.15 -0.06
N LEU A 125 -0.99 8.05 0.61
CA LEU A 125 0.17 7.21 0.31
C LEU A 125 -0.05 6.49 -1.03
N LEU A 126 0.89 6.66 -1.97
CA LEU A 126 0.87 6.10 -3.32
C LEU A 126 2.01 5.10 -3.48
N SER A 127 1.70 3.80 -3.53
CA SER A 127 2.69 2.71 -3.62
C SER A 127 3.78 2.96 -4.67
N ILE A 128 3.43 3.35 -5.90
CA ILE A 128 4.41 3.58 -6.99
C ILE A 128 5.42 4.71 -6.68
N VAL A 129 5.03 5.71 -5.89
CA VAL A 129 5.86 6.89 -5.59
C VAL A 129 6.63 6.71 -4.29
N ASP A 130 5.93 6.23 -3.25
CA ASP A 130 6.42 6.26 -1.87
C ASP A 130 7.17 4.99 -1.45
N GLU A 131 6.98 3.85 -2.14
CA GLU A 131 7.50 2.53 -1.73
C GLU A 131 8.97 2.58 -1.32
N LYS A 132 9.85 3.16 -2.16
CA LYS A 132 11.30 3.16 -1.90
C LYS A 132 11.67 3.93 -0.63
N ALA A 133 11.04 5.09 -0.40
CA ALA A 133 11.29 5.90 0.79
C ALA A 133 10.69 5.23 2.03
N LEU A 134 9.46 4.75 1.92
CA LEU A 134 8.73 4.04 2.97
C LEU A 134 9.45 2.75 3.40
N THR A 135 10.03 1.99 2.48
CA THR A 135 10.85 0.80 2.79
C THR A 135 12.09 1.17 3.61
N ALA A 136 12.79 2.25 3.25
CA ALA A 136 13.95 2.70 4.03
C ALA A 136 13.55 3.14 5.44
N ASP A 137 12.44 3.88 5.58
CA ASP A 137 11.89 4.31 6.87
C ASP A 137 11.42 3.13 7.72
N PHE A 138 10.79 2.11 7.12
CA PHE A 138 10.39 0.88 7.79
C PHE A 138 11.59 0.11 8.34
N LEU A 139 12.67 -0.02 7.57
CA LEU A 139 13.91 -0.65 8.03
C LEU A 139 14.54 0.15 9.18
N ALA A 140 14.64 1.48 9.07
CA ALA A 140 15.21 2.33 10.10
C ALA A 140 14.41 2.30 11.43
N ARG A 141 13.08 2.12 11.35
CA ARG A 141 12.17 2.02 12.51
C ARG A 141 12.01 0.60 13.05
N GLY A 142 12.65 -0.40 12.44
CA GLY A 142 12.51 -1.81 12.82
C GLY A 142 11.09 -2.37 12.60
N ILE A 143 10.35 -1.83 11.62
CA ILE A 143 9.02 -2.35 11.25
C ILE A 143 9.19 -3.74 10.63
N SER A 144 8.55 -4.74 11.24
CA SER A 144 8.55 -6.13 10.72
C SER A 144 7.17 -6.61 10.28
N ILE A 145 6.11 -5.88 10.65
CA ILE A 145 4.72 -6.17 10.28
C ILE A 145 4.11 -4.89 9.70
N VAL A 146 3.51 -4.99 8.51
CA VAL A 146 2.77 -3.90 7.86
C VAL A 146 1.32 -4.37 7.68
N VAL A 147 0.37 -3.58 8.18
CA VAL A 147 -1.06 -3.81 8.02
C VAL A 147 -1.63 -2.70 7.13
N ILE A 148 -2.37 -3.08 6.09
CA ILE A 148 -3.01 -2.15 5.15
C ILE A 148 -4.51 -2.42 5.15
N ASP A 149 -5.30 -1.44 5.57
CA ASP A 149 -6.71 -1.61 5.91
C ASP A 149 -7.56 -0.45 5.34
N PRO A 150 -8.26 -0.65 4.21
CA PRO A 150 -8.16 -1.79 3.30
C PRO A 150 -7.00 -1.66 2.30
N VAL A 151 -6.56 -2.80 1.75
CA VAL A 151 -5.51 -2.88 0.71
C VAL A 151 -5.77 -1.98 -0.50
N MET A 152 -7.03 -1.82 -0.91
CA MET A 152 -7.41 -0.95 -2.04
C MET A 152 -6.97 0.51 -1.86
N ALA A 153 -6.77 0.96 -0.62
CA ALA A 153 -6.36 2.32 -0.36
C ALA A 153 -4.85 2.59 -0.56
N ALA A 154 -4.03 1.55 -0.73
CA ALA A 154 -2.62 1.64 -1.13
C ALA A 154 -2.40 1.33 -2.63
N ILE A 155 -3.35 0.65 -3.28
CA ILE A 155 -3.34 0.36 -4.72
C ILE A 155 -4.01 1.53 -5.46
N LYS A 156 -3.30 2.66 -5.54
CA LYS A 156 -3.59 3.73 -6.49
C LYS A 156 -2.38 3.92 -7.37
N SER A 157 -2.50 3.52 -8.64
CA SER A 157 -1.49 3.85 -9.64
C SER A 157 -1.54 5.36 -9.92
N GLY A 158 -0.36 5.98 -10.06
CA GLY A 158 -0.22 7.38 -10.46
C GLY A 158 -0.60 7.60 -11.92
N ALA A 159 -1.88 7.44 -12.25
CA ALA A 159 -2.42 7.69 -13.58
C ALA A 159 -2.62 9.19 -13.85
N THR A 160 -1.56 9.99 -13.70
CA THR A 160 -1.53 11.37 -14.19
C THR A 160 -1.32 11.36 -15.70
N SER A 161 -2.36 10.95 -16.43
CA SER A 161 -2.50 11.25 -17.84
C SER A 161 -2.87 12.74 -17.98
N THR A 162 -1.87 13.62 -17.86
CA THR A 162 -2.01 15.00 -18.32
C THR A 162 -2.07 14.96 -19.84
N ALA A 163 -3.28 14.78 -20.37
CA ALA A 163 -3.55 14.95 -21.78
C ALA A 163 -3.33 16.43 -22.13
N LEU A 164 -2.13 16.73 -22.64
CA LEU A 164 -1.84 17.99 -23.33
C LEU A 164 -2.79 18.12 -24.51
N THR A 165 -3.87 18.88 -24.32
CA THR A 165 -4.73 19.36 -25.40
C THR A 165 -3.89 20.25 -26.30
N LYS A 166 -3.48 19.70 -27.46
CA LYS A 166 -2.84 20.49 -28.52
C LYS A 166 -3.82 21.60 -28.95
N PRO A 167 -3.41 22.89 -28.92
CA PRO A 167 -4.20 23.93 -29.56
C PRO A 167 -4.01 23.84 -31.08
N GLY A 168 -5.10 24.01 -31.82
CA GLY A 168 -5.07 24.15 -33.28
C GLY A 168 -5.70 22.99 -34.04
N ASN A 169 -6.93 23.21 -34.49
CA ASN A 169 -7.17 23.31 -35.92
C ASN A 169 -8.46 24.11 -36.17
N THR A 170 -8.29 25.31 -36.72
CA THR A 170 -9.37 26.13 -37.27
C THR A 170 -9.94 25.46 -38.52
N TRP A 171 -11.26 25.38 -38.64
CA TRP A 171 -11.93 25.17 -39.93
C TRP A 171 -12.98 26.25 -40.15
N SER A 172 -12.91 26.87 -41.33
CA SER A 172 -13.71 28.04 -41.71
C SER A 172 -15.07 27.63 -42.29
N ARG A 173 -16.01 28.59 -42.29
CA ARG A 173 -17.38 28.42 -42.78
C ARG A 173 -17.44 28.17 -44.30
N GLY A 174 -18.39 27.34 -44.72
CA GLY A 174 -18.87 27.23 -46.10
C GLY A 174 -20.39 26.98 -46.12
N HIS A 175 -21.12 27.69 -46.99
CA HIS A 175 -22.60 27.68 -47.05
C HIS A 175 -23.18 26.46 -47.79
N GLY A 176 -24.44 26.10 -47.51
CA GLY A 176 -25.28 25.33 -48.46
C GLY A 176 -26.42 24.50 -47.85
N SER A 177 -27.59 25.11 -47.62
CA SER A 177 -28.87 24.38 -47.50
C SER A 177 -29.36 23.96 -48.91
N PRO A 178 -30.16 22.87 -49.08
CA PRO A 178 -31.57 22.91 -48.70
C PRO A 178 -32.24 21.58 -48.22
N LYS A 179 -33.42 21.73 -47.59
CA LYS A 179 -34.49 20.71 -47.42
C LYS A 179 -35.11 20.36 -48.79
N PRO A 180 -35.88 19.26 -49.01
CA PRO A 180 -36.87 18.60 -48.11
C PRO A 180 -36.67 17.05 -48.02
N SER A 181 -37.58 16.18 -47.57
CA SER A 181 -38.99 16.29 -47.10
C SER A 181 -39.33 15.24 -46.04
N THR A 182 -40.56 15.27 -45.50
CA THR A 182 -41.24 14.12 -44.87
C THR A 182 -42.13 13.38 -45.87
N ALA A 183 -42.29 12.07 -45.66
CA ALA A 183 -43.42 11.24 -46.03
C ALA A 183 -43.70 10.28 -44.86
#